data_AF-A0A954E669-F1
#
_entry.id   AF-A0A954E669-F1
#
_cell.length_a   1.000
_cell.length_b   1.000
_cell.length_c   1.000
_cell.angle_alpha   90.00
_cell.angle_beta   90.00
_cell.angle_gamma   90.00
#
_symmetry.space_group_name_H-M   'P 1'
#
loop_
_entity.id
_entity.type
_entity.pdbx_description
1 polymer ?
#
loop_
_entity_poly.entity_id
_entity_poly.type
_entity_poly.pdbx_seq_one_letter_code
_entity_poly.pdbx_strand_id
1 'polypeptide(L)'
;MQDRFQSEQCAEKLKALSEPLRLRIIDVLREGPRTVGELSQLLDQEMVNVSHHLGVLYQAGLLKREKQGRFVQYRLDANLCDLKTDTPHLDLGCCRLEIPKNL
;
A
#
# COMPACT_ATOMS: atom_id res chain seq x y z
N MET A 1 20.89 7.59 -17.04
CA MET A 1 21.74 7.98 -15.90
C MET A 1 21.17 7.28 -14.69
N GLN A 2 21.82 6.25 -14.13
CA GLN A 2 21.31 5.61 -12.91
C GLN A 2 21.48 6.61 -11.76
N ASP A 3 20.36 7.05 -11.18
CA ASP A 3 20.37 7.78 -9.92
C ASP A 3 20.96 6.86 -8.84
N ARG A 4 22.18 7.18 -8.39
CA ARG A 4 22.92 6.44 -7.35
C ARG A 4 22.12 6.32 -6.05
N PHE A 5 21.21 7.25 -5.81
CA PHE A 5 20.44 7.35 -4.57
C PHE A 5 18.98 6.86 -4.71
N GLN A 6 18.54 6.50 -5.93
CA GLN A 6 17.15 6.09 -6.23
C GLN A 6 16.08 7.09 -5.74
N SER A 7 16.42 8.38 -5.70
CA SER A 7 15.64 9.44 -5.07
C SER A 7 14.29 9.65 -5.73
N GLU A 8 14.23 9.56 -7.07
CA GLU A 8 12.98 9.69 -7.82
C GLU A 8 11.98 8.61 -7.44
N GLN A 9 12.41 7.34 -7.47
CA GLN A 9 11.58 6.20 -7.09
C GLN A 9 11.14 6.28 -5.62
N CYS A 10 12.03 6.75 -4.76
CA CYS A 10 11.73 6.96 -3.35
C CYS A 10 10.65 8.04 -3.15
N ALA A 11 10.80 9.18 -3.81
CA ALA A 11 9.85 10.28 -3.76
C ALA A 11 8.48 9.88 -4.32
N GLU A 12 8.43 9.09 -5.39
CA GLU A 12 7.17 8.57 -5.95
C GLU A 12 6.42 7.69 -4.95
N LYS A 13 7.13 6.76 -4.30
CA LYS A 13 6.53 5.90 -3.26
C LYS A 13 6.06 6.71 -2.05
N LEU A 14 6.88 7.66 -1.56
CA LEU A 14 6.50 8.52 -0.45
C LEU A 14 5.29 9.40 -0.79
N LYS A 15 5.22 9.93 -2.02
CA LYS A 15 4.06 10.69 -2.51
C LYS A 15 2.80 9.82 -2.61
N ALA A 16 2.95 8.54 -2.98
CA ALA A 16 1.85 7.60 -2.94
C ALA A 16 1.41 7.29 -1.49
N LEU A 17 2.30 7.39 -0.50
CA LEU A 17 1.95 7.19 0.91
C LEU A 17 1.42 8.46 1.61
N SER A 18 1.65 9.64 1.05
CA SER A 18 1.34 10.93 1.70
C SER A 18 -0.15 11.32 1.69
N GLU A 19 -1.06 10.35 1.83
CA GLU A 19 -2.51 10.59 1.90
C GLU A 19 -3.15 9.67 2.95
N PRO A 20 -4.01 10.20 3.83
CA PRO A 20 -4.54 9.44 4.97
C PRO A 20 -5.26 8.13 4.62
N LEU A 21 -6.13 8.14 3.60
CA LEU A 21 -6.89 6.95 3.22
C LEU A 21 -5.97 5.86 2.65
N ARG A 22 -4.91 6.21 1.92
CA ARG A 22 -3.89 5.26 1.45
C ARG A 22 -3.16 4.59 2.60
N LEU A 23 -2.82 5.33 3.66
CA LEU A 23 -2.22 4.73 4.86
C LEU A 23 -3.19 3.74 5.52
N ARG A 24 -4.47 4.11 5.67
CA ARG A 24 -5.49 3.20 6.20
C ARG A 24 -5.68 1.95 5.34
N ILE A 25 -5.64 2.08 4.01
CA ILE A 25 -5.68 0.93 3.08
C ILE A 25 -4.49 0.01 3.33
N ILE A 26 -3.27 0.56 3.48
CA ILE A 26 -2.08 -0.23 3.79
C ILE A 26 -2.27 -1.00 5.10
N ASP A 27 -2.75 -0.35 6.15
CA ASP A 27 -2.97 -1.00 7.45
C ASP A 27 -3.99 -2.14 7.38
N VAL A 28 -5.11 -1.96 6.68
CA VAL A 28 -6.08 -3.05 6.46
C VAL A 28 -5.45 -4.19 5.65
N LEU A 29 -4.67 -3.88 4.61
CA LEU A 29 -4.01 -4.90 3.78
C LEU A 29 -2.85 -5.61 4.47
N ARG A 30 -2.32 -5.09 5.58
CA ARG A 30 -1.35 -5.80 6.44
C ARG A 30 -1.99 -7.02 7.10
N GLU A 31 -3.30 -7.00 7.34
CA GLU A 31 -4.06 -8.12 7.91
C GLU A 31 -4.36 -9.22 6.88
N GLY A 32 -4.25 -8.88 5.58
CA GLY A 32 -4.34 -9.84 4.50
C GLY A 32 -4.95 -9.26 3.22
N PRO A 33 -4.98 -10.06 2.14
CA PRO A 33 -5.53 -9.63 0.86
C PRO A 33 -7.03 -9.30 0.94
N ARG A 34 -7.46 -8.24 0.26
CA ARG A 34 -8.84 -7.76 0.22
C ARG A 34 -9.24 -7.25 -1.16
N THR A 35 -10.51 -7.36 -1.49
CA THR A 35 -11.13 -6.78 -2.69
C THR A 35 -11.49 -5.31 -2.45
N VAL A 36 -11.78 -4.58 -3.55
CA VAL A 36 -12.25 -3.18 -3.47
C VAL A 36 -13.51 -3.06 -2.61
N GLY A 37 -14.43 -4.03 -2.72
CA GLY A 37 -15.68 -4.03 -1.96
C GLY A 37 -15.47 -4.22 -0.46
N GLU A 38 -14.61 -5.17 -0.07
CA GLU A 38 -14.25 -5.37 1.34
C GLU A 38 -13.56 -4.13 1.93
N LEU A 39 -12.63 -3.51 1.19
CA LEU A 39 -11.95 -2.30 1.61
C LEU A 39 -12.92 -1.10 1.75
N SER A 40 -13.84 -0.95 0.80
CA SER A 40 -14.90 0.07 0.86
C SER A 40 -15.74 -0.07 2.13
N GLN A 41 -16.13 -1.29 2.49
CA GLN A 41 -16.88 -1.56 3.71
C GLN A 41 -16.07 -1.32 4.99
N LEU A 42 -14.84 -1.83 5.06
CA LEU A 42 -13.98 -1.70 6.25
C LEU A 42 -13.55 -0.26 6.54
N LEU A 43 -13.38 0.55 5.48
CA LEU A 43 -12.89 1.92 5.59
C LEU A 43 -14.01 2.96 5.66
N ASP A 44 -15.26 2.53 5.46
CA ASP A 44 -16.44 3.38 5.30
C ASP A 44 -16.25 4.43 4.20
N GLN A 45 -15.94 3.96 2.99
CA GLN A 45 -15.61 4.80 1.83
C GLN A 45 -16.27 4.28 0.55
N GLU A 46 -16.59 5.19 -0.36
CA GLU A 46 -17.12 4.84 -1.68
C GLU A 46 -16.14 3.99 -2.51
N MET A 47 -16.66 2.98 -3.22
CA MET A 47 -15.83 2.06 -4.02
C MET A 47 -15.01 2.78 -5.09
N VAL A 48 -15.56 3.83 -5.71
CA VAL A 48 -14.86 4.64 -6.72
C VAL A 48 -13.63 5.32 -6.10
N ASN A 49 -13.78 5.85 -4.87
CA ASN A 49 -12.70 6.48 -4.14
C ASN A 49 -11.62 5.45 -3.80
N VAL A 50 -12.00 4.32 -3.17
CA VAL A 50 -11.07 3.24 -2.83
C VAL A 50 -10.34 2.71 -4.06
N SER A 51 -11.04 2.49 -5.17
CA SER A 51 -10.43 2.05 -6.43
C SER A 51 -9.40 3.05 -6.97
N HIS A 52 -9.66 4.36 -6.84
CA HIS A 52 -8.70 5.39 -7.22
C HIS A 52 -7.42 5.29 -6.38
N HIS A 53 -7.54 5.23 -5.05
CA HIS A 53 -6.39 5.11 -4.14
C HIS A 53 -5.60 3.81 -4.35
N LEU A 54 -6.28 2.68 -4.58
CA LEU A 54 -5.64 1.41 -4.94
C LEU A 54 -4.87 1.49 -6.26
N GLY A 55 -5.38 2.24 -7.24
CA GLY A 55 -4.69 2.49 -8.51
C GLY A 55 -3.37 3.22 -8.30
N VAL A 56 -3.37 4.29 -7.50
CA VAL A 56 -2.15 5.06 -7.17
C VAL A 56 -1.13 4.18 -6.44
N LEU A 57 -1.55 3.44 -5.41
CA LEU A 57 -0.65 2.54 -4.66
C LEU A 57 -0.09 1.41 -5.52
N TYR A 58 -0.90 0.85 -6.42
CA TYR A 58 -0.46 -0.17 -7.36
C TYR A 58 0.55 0.37 -8.38
N GLN A 59 0.32 1.56 -8.94
CA GLN A 59 1.25 2.22 -9.86
C GLN A 59 2.60 2.54 -9.20
N ALA A 60 2.59 2.90 -7.90
CA ALA A 60 3.81 3.09 -7.11
C ALA A 60 4.53 1.77 -6.74
N GLY A 61 4.00 0.62 -7.16
CA GLY A 61 4.58 -0.70 -6.88
C GLY A 61 4.43 -1.18 -5.44
N LEU A 62 3.55 -0.54 -4.65
CA LEU A 62 3.33 -0.88 -3.24
C LEU A 62 2.35 -2.07 -3.09
N LEU A 63 1.52 -2.30 -4.10
CA LEU A 63 0.52 -3.37 -4.10
C LEU A 63 0.75 -4.37 -5.23
N LYS A 64 0.30 -5.59 -5.00
CA LYS A 64 -0.02 -6.57 -6.04
C LYS A 64 -1.52 -6.75 -6.11
N ARG A 65 -2.00 -7.15 -7.29
CA ARG A 65 -3.40 -7.48 -7.50
C ARG A 65 -3.53 -8.74 -8.33
N GLU A 66 -4.55 -9.52 -8.04
CA GLU A 66 -4.85 -10.77 -8.71
C GLU A 66 -6.35 -10.87 -8.97
N LYS A 67 -6.72 -11.40 -10.14
CA LYS A 67 -8.13 -11.62 -10.48
C LYS A 67 -8.58 -12.96 -9.88
N GLN A 68 -9.57 -12.91 -9.00
CA GLN A 68 -10.22 -14.09 -8.42
C GLN A 68 -11.68 -14.12 -8.86
N GLY A 69 -11.96 -14.91 -9.90
CA GLY A 69 -13.29 -14.97 -10.53
C GLY A 69 -13.72 -13.62 -11.10
N ARG A 70 -14.76 -13.02 -10.49
CA ARG A 70 -15.30 -11.72 -10.90
C ARG A 70 -14.65 -10.53 -10.19
N PHE A 71 -13.87 -10.77 -9.14
CA PHE A 71 -13.29 -9.73 -8.31
C PHE A 71 -11.78 -9.61 -8.53
N VAL A 72 -11.25 -8.45 -8.18
CA VAL A 72 -9.80 -8.22 -8.09
C VAL A 72 -9.45 -8.10 -6.62
N GLN A 73 -8.55 -8.96 -6.16
CA GLN A 73 -8.03 -8.94 -4.80
C GLN A 73 -6.67 -8.21 -4.81
N TYR A 74 -6.48 -7.32 -3.84
CA TYR A 74 -5.27 -6.55 -3.63
C TYR A 74 -4.55 -7.05 -2.39
N ARG A 75 -3.22 -7.00 -2.42
CA ARG A 75 -2.34 -7.33 -1.29
C ARG A 75 -1.11 -6.42 -1.31
N LEU A 76 -0.45 -6.27 -0.17
CA LEU A 76 0.84 -5.61 -0.12
C LEU A 76 1.88 -6.39 -0.96
N ASP A 77 2.80 -5.66 -1.57
CA ASP A 77 3.98 -6.27 -2.15
C ASP A 77 4.81 -6.96 -1.04
N ALA A 78 5.34 -8.15 -1.32
CA ALA A 78 6.06 -8.94 -0.32
C ALA A 78 7.37 -8.27 0.12
N ASN A 79 7.95 -7.42 -0.72
CA ASN A 79 9.15 -6.66 -0.39
C ASN A 79 8.83 -5.42 0.45
N LEU A 80 7.54 -5.09 0.63
CA LEU A 80 7.11 -3.89 1.35
C LEU A 80 7.01 -4.10 2.86
N CYS A 81 6.72 -5.31 3.34
CA CYS A 81 6.47 -5.54 4.77
C CYS A 81 7.30 -6.70 5.29
N ASP A 82 8.28 -6.38 6.17
CA ASP A 82 8.89 -7.39 7.00
C ASP A 82 8.02 -7.62 8.24
N LEU A 83 7.11 -8.59 8.13
CA LEU A 83 6.15 -8.95 9.19
C LEU A 83 6.83 -9.56 10.44
N LYS A 84 8.16 -9.66 10.47
CA LYS A 84 8.94 -10.33 11.52
C LYS A 84 9.47 -9.42 12.63
N THR A 85 9.15 -8.12 12.60
CA THR A 85 9.70 -7.15 13.56
C THR A 85 8.61 -6.53 14.43
N ASP A 86 8.92 -6.23 15.70
CA ASP A 86 8.00 -5.63 16.68
C ASP A 86 7.48 -4.24 16.23
N THR A 87 8.20 -3.56 15.33
CA THR A 87 7.80 -2.30 14.68
C THR A 87 7.47 -2.51 13.20
N PRO A 88 6.19 -2.37 12.79
CA PRO A 88 5.79 -2.60 11.40
C PRO A 88 6.30 -1.47 10.51
N HIS A 89 7.32 -1.78 9.71
CA HIS A 89 7.91 -0.84 8.77
C HIS A 89 7.52 -1.19 7.32
N LEU A 90 7.47 -0.16 6.49
CA LEU A 90 7.39 -0.29 5.03
C LEU A 90 8.79 -0.18 4.45
N ASP A 91 9.27 -1.23 3.79
CA ASP A 91 10.54 -1.20 3.05
C ASP A 91 10.28 -0.75 1.60
N LEU A 92 10.78 0.43 1.26
CA LEU A 92 10.61 1.01 -0.07
C LEU A 92 11.79 0.67 -1.00
N GLY A 93 12.77 -0.12 -0.53
CA GLY A 93 14.03 -0.44 -1.22
C GLY A 93 15.10 0.67 -1.11
N CYS A 94 14.66 1.93 -1.14
CA CYS A 94 15.51 3.11 -0.95
C CYS A 94 15.55 3.59 0.51
N CYS A 95 14.50 3.32 1.29
CA CYS A 95 14.37 3.74 2.68
C CYS A 95 13.32 2.88 3.41
N ARG A 96 13.32 2.99 4.74
CA ARG A 96 12.37 2.31 5.63
C ARG A 96 11.47 3.35 6.29
N LEU A 97 10.16 3.18 6.20
CA LEU A 97 9.17 4.04 6.86
C LEU A 97 8.49 3.28 8.00
N GLU A 98 8.65 3.77 9.23
CA GLU A 98 7.95 3.22 10.38
C GLU A 98 6.60 3.93 10.54
N ILE A 99 5.51 3.16 10.57
CA ILE A 99 4.16 3.66 10.80
C ILE A 99 3.67 3.03 12.10
N PRO A 100 3.61 3.78 13.21
CA PRO A 100 3.14 3.24 14.47
C PRO A 100 1.65 2.88 14.37
N LYS A 101 1.24 1.78 15.02
CA LYS A 101 -0.16 1.29 15.00
C LYS A 101 -1.16 2.20 15.75
N ASN A 102 -0.69 3.25 16.45
CA ASN A 102 -1.48 4.10 17.34
C ASN A 102 -1.24 5.59 17.07
N LEU A 103 -1.79 6.13 15.98
CA LEU A 103 -1.90 7.58 15.75
C LEU A 103 -3.28 8.08 16.17
#